data_AF-A0A0K9Q289-F1
#
_entry.id   AF-A0A0K9Q289-F1
#
_cell.length_a   1.000
_cell.length_b   1.000
_cell.length_c   1.000
_cell.angle_alpha   90.00
_cell.angle_beta   90.00
_cell.angle_gamma   90.00
#
_symmetry.space_group_name_H-M   'P 1'
#
loop_
_entity.id
_entity.type
_entity.pdbx_description
1 polymer ?
#
loop_
_entity_poly.entity_id
_entity_poly.type
_entity_poly.pdbx_seq_one_letter_code
_entity_poly.pdbx_strand_id
1 'polypeptide(L)'
;MRKGCLLPAGRSRSRSRSTRSTGGGAGLRKRRRITEEKLRELEEMVPGCHEMDVETVLRNTYDYIAFLEIQVKILKALSNLHGL
;
A
#
# COMPACT_ATOMS: atom_id res chain seq x y z
N MET A 1 -7.75 71.07 26.63
CA MET A 1 -7.99 70.40 25.33
C MET A 1 -7.66 68.91 25.49
N ARG A 2 -8.60 68.01 25.11
CA ARG A 2 -8.47 66.54 24.83
C ARG A 2 -8.19 65.65 26.07
N LYS A 3 -9.18 64.97 26.68
CA LYS A 3 -9.84 63.67 26.31
C LYS A 3 -8.77 62.66 25.83
N GLY A 4 -8.46 61.55 26.51
CA GLY A 4 -9.35 60.52 27.05
C GLY A 4 -9.07 59.19 26.30
N CYS A 5 -9.36 58.07 26.96
CA CYS A 5 -9.48 56.70 26.42
C CYS A 5 -8.24 55.77 26.51
N LEU A 6 -8.25 54.98 27.59
CA LEU A 6 -7.80 53.59 27.60
C LEU A 6 -8.56 52.80 26.51
N LEU A 7 -7.84 52.05 25.67
CA LEU A 7 -8.40 51.10 24.70
C LEU A 7 -7.55 49.81 24.68
N PRO A 8 -8.15 48.67 24.29
CA PRO A 8 -7.99 47.41 25.01
C PRO A 8 -6.97 46.44 24.40
N ALA A 9 -6.63 45.42 25.20
CA ALA A 9 -5.92 44.22 24.80
C ALA A 9 -6.68 43.47 23.68
N GLY A 10 -6.26 43.67 22.43
CA GLY A 10 -6.69 42.89 21.28
C GLY A 10 -5.69 41.78 20.96
N ARG A 11 -5.84 40.60 21.57
CA ARG A 11 -5.20 39.38 21.06
C ARG A 11 -5.82 39.04 19.71
N SER A 12 -5.16 39.42 18.62
CA SER A 12 -5.46 38.90 17.28
C SER A 12 -5.21 37.39 17.27
N ARG A 13 -6.25 36.61 17.61
CA ARG A 13 -6.33 35.20 17.25
C ARG A 13 -6.46 35.16 15.73
N SER A 14 -5.33 35.05 15.04
CA SER A 14 -5.26 34.64 13.65
C SER A 14 -6.01 33.31 13.52
N ARG A 15 -7.28 33.38 13.09
CA ARG A 15 -8.04 32.23 12.61
C ARG A 15 -7.38 31.84 11.29
N SER A 16 -6.34 31.02 11.39
CA SER A 16 -5.71 30.37 10.25
C SER A 16 -6.80 29.60 9.51
N ARG A 17 -7.09 30.07 8.31
CA ARG A 17 -8.07 29.53 7.37
C ARG A 17 -7.95 28.01 7.31
N SER A 18 -9.05 27.33 7.62
CA SER A 18 -9.26 25.92 7.26
C SER A 18 -9.03 25.81 5.75
N THR A 19 -7.90 25.22 5.37
CA THR A 19 -7.70 24.73 4.01
C THR A 19 -8.63 23.53 3.88
N ARG A 20 -9.77 23.73 3.20
CA ARG A 20 -10.60 22.65 2.68
C ARG A 20 -9.72 21.85 1.72
N SER A 21 -9.04 20.83 2.24
CA SER A 21 -8.40 19.84 1.39
C SER A 21 -9.52 19.11 0.64
N THR A 22 -9.42 19.21 -0.66
CA THR A 22 -10.30 18.64 -1.66
C THR A 22 -10.58 17.16 -1.37
N GLY A 23 -11.86 16.78 -1.41
CA GLY A 23 -12.38 15.44 -1.12
C GLY A 23 -11.92 14.31 -2.05
N GLY A 24 -10.87 14.49 -2.86
CA GLY A 24 -10.28 13.46 -3.72
C GLY A 24 -9.23 12.58 -3.02
N GLY A 25 -8.68 13.02 -1.88
CA GLY A 25 -7.61 12.30 -1.20
C GLY A 25 -8.04 10.99 -0.52
N ALA A 26 -9.31 10.87 -0.12
CA ALA A 26 -9.79 9.68 0.59
C ALA A 26 -9.82 8.43 -0.32
N GLY A 27 -10.27 8.59 -1.57
CA GLY A 27 -10.29 7.50 -2.55
C GLY A 27 -8.90 7.06 -3.02
N LEU A 28 -7.96 8.00 -3.18
CA LEU A 28 -6.56 7.69 -3.49
C LEU A 28 -5.87 6.93 -2.35
N ARG A 29 -6.07 7.38 -1.10
CA ARG A 29 -5.55 6.68 0.09
C ARG A 29 -6.13 5.27 0.22
N LYS A 30 -7.42 5.09 -0.05
CA LYS A 30 -8.07 3.78 -0.02
C LYS A 30 -7.48 2.84 -1.07
N ARG A 31 -7.28 3.31 -2.31
CA ARG A 31 -6.64 2.52 -3.37
C ARG A 31 -5.22 2.10 -3.00
N ARG A 32 -4.42 3.03 -2.47
CA ARG A 32 -3.05 2.73 -2.05
C ARG A 32 -2.99 1.64 -0.98
N ARG A 33 -3.87 1.71 0.02
CA ARG A 33 -3.98 0.68 1.07
C ARG A 33 -4.31 -0.70 0.51
N ILE A 34 -5.27 -0.79 -0.41
CA ILE A 34 -5.62 -2.07 -1.05
C ILE A 34 -4.42 -2.64 -1.81
N THR A 35 -3.67 -1.79 -2.52
CA THR A 35 -2.45 -2.23 -3.22
C THR A 35 -1.37 -2.71 -2.26
N GLU A 36 -1.14 -1.99 -1.15
CA GLU A 36 -0.18 -2.38 -0.10
C GLU A 36 -0.58 -3.71 0.57
N GLU A 37 -1.88 -3.90 0.87
CA GLU A 37 -2.42 -5.15 1.43
C GLU A 37 -2.22 -6.33 0.46
N LYS A 38 -2.50 -6.14 -0.83
CA LYS A 38 -2.31 -7.17 -1.86
C LYS A 38 -0.84 -7.50 -2.10
N LEU A 39 0.04 -6.50 -2.00
CA LEU A 39 1.48 -6.74 -2.07
C LEU A 39 1.95 -7.59 -0.90
N ARG A 40 1.48 -7.29 0.32
CA ARG A 40 1.82 -8.08 1.51
C ARG A 40 1.32 -9.52 1.43
N GLU A 41 0.08 -9.72 0.98
CA GLU A 41 -0.45 -11.07 0.73
C GLU A 41 0.44 -11.82 -0.27
N LEU A 42 0.93 -11.13 -1.31
CA LEU A 42 1.80 -11.74 -2.31
C LEU A 42 3.17 -12.14 -1.73
N GLU A 43 3.79 -11.28 -0.91
CA GLU A 43 5.04 -11.57 -0.22
C GLU A 43 4.93 -12.79 0.72
N GLU A 44 3.79 -12.97 1.39
CA GLU A 44 3.55 -14.10 2.28
C GLU A 44 3.37 -15.43 1.52
N MET A 45 2.89 -15.39 0.26
CA MET A 45 2.70 -16.58 -0.58
C MET A 45 3.97 -17.02 -1.31
N VAL A 46 4.86 -16.07 -1.65
CA VAL A 46 6.05 -16.34 -2.46
C VAL A 46 7.27 -16.54 -1.57
N PRO A 47 7.98 -17.68 -1.67
CA PRO A 47 9.17 -17.93 -0.86
C PRO A 47 10.22 -16.83 -1.01
N GLY A 48 10.76 -16.36 0.12
CA GLY A 48 11.89 -15.42 0.14
C GLY A 48 11.57 -13.97 -0.25
N CYS A 49 10.30 -13.57 -0.30
CA CYS A 49 9.88 -12.23 -0.74
C CYS A 49 9.60 -11.22 0.38
N HIS A 50 9.91 -11.54 1.64
CA HIS A 50 9.61 -10.66 2.77
C HIS A 50 10.39 -9.33 2.70
N GLU A 51 9.67 -8.21 2.81
CA GLU A 51 10.25 -6.85 2.83
C GLU A 51 11.08 -6.49 1.58
N MET A 52 10.76 -7.10 0.44
CA MET A 52 11.42 -6.80 -0.84
C MET A 52 10.75 -5.63 -1.57
N ASP A 53 11.45 -5.04 -2.54
CA ASP A 53 10.86 -4.05 -3.42
C ASP A 53 9.84 -4.69 -4.38
N VAL A 54 8.88 -3.88 -4.84
CA VAL A 54 7.76 -4.35 -5.68
C VAL A 54 8.24 -5.05 -6.96
N GLU A 55 9.31 -4.56 -7.59
CA GLU A 55 9.81 -5.16 -8.84
C GLU A 55 10.34 -6.56 -8.57
N THR A 56 11.12 -6.72 -7.48
CA THR A 56 11.63 -8.03 -7.09
C THR A 56 10.53 -8.98 -6.62
N VAL A 57 9.53 -8.51 -5.86
CA VAL A 57 8.37 -9.35 -5.47
C VAL A 57 7.66 -9.89 -6.71
N LEU A 58 7.38 -9.05 -7.69
CA LEU A 58 6.73 -9.47 -8.93
C LEU A 58 7.61 -10.42 -9.75
N ARG A 59 8.92 -10.18 -9.79
CA ARG A 59 9.86 -11.06 -10.48
C ARG A 59 9.92 -12.45 -9.84
N ASN A 60 10.11 -12.50 -8.52
CA ASN A 60 10.14 -13.74 -7.76
C ASN A 60 8.81 -14.49 -7.85
N THR A 61 7.68 -13.77 -7.90
CA THR A 61 6.36 -14.35 -8.12
C THR A 61 6.33 -15.10 -9.46
N TYR A 62 6.79 -14.46 -10.54
CA TYR A 62 6.87 -15.10 -11.86
C TYR A 62 7.74 -16.37 -11.81
N ASP A 63 8.94 -16.27 -11.23
CA ASP A 63 9.87 -17.39 -11.14
C ASP A 63 9.28 -18.54 -10.30
N TYR A 64 8.54 -18.22 -9.22
CA TYR A 64 7.89 -19.22 -8.38
C TYR A 64 6.72 -19.92 -9.08
N ILE A 65 5.89 -19.19 -9.84
CA ILE A 65 4.82 -19.80 -10.65
C ILE A 65 5.44 -20.77 -11.67
N ALA A 66 6.47 -20.34 -12.40
CA ALA A 66 7.15 -21.18 -13.39
C ALA A 66 7.72 -22.46 -12.75
N PHE A 67 8.31 -22.34 -11.55
CA PHE A 67 8.81 -23.48 -10.79
C PHE A 67 7.69 -24.44 -10.37
N LEU A 68 6.59 -23.93 -9.84
CA LEU A 68 5.43 -24.75 -9.46
C LEU A 68 4.81 -25.46 -10.67
N GLU A 69 4.72 -24.80 -11.82
CA GLU A 69 4.24 -25.43 -13.05
C GLU A 69 5.10 -26.63 -13.45
N ILE A 70 6.43 -26.51 -13.35
CA ILE A 70 7.35 -27.61 -13.63
C ILE A 70 7.15 -28.75 -12.64
N GLN A 71 7.06 -28.45 -11.34
CA GLN A 71 6.79 -29.47 -10.33
C GLN A 71 5.49 -30.24 -10.62
N VAL A 72 4.40 -29.53 -10.91
CA VAL A 72 3.11 -30.15 -11.23
C VAL A 72 3.22 -31.02 -12.49
N LYS A 73 3.93 -30.57 -13.53
CA LYS A 73 4.15 -31.36 -14.76
C LYS A 73 4.90 -32.67 -14.46
N ILE A 74 5.95 -32.60 -13.65
CA ILE A 74 6.74 -33.78 -13.25
C ILE A 74 5.87 -34.73 -12.43
N LEU A 75 5.16 -34.24 -11.40
CA LEU A 75 4.31 -35.07 -10.56
C LEU A 75 3.20 -35.76 -11.35
N LYS A 76 2.58 -35.07 -12.31
CA LYS A 76 1.62 -35.68 -13.23
C LYS A 76 2.25 -36.77 -14.09
N ALA A 77 3.43 -36.54 -14.64
CA ALA A 77 4.13 -37.55 -15.44
C ALA A 77 4.47 -38.80 -14.61
N LEU A 78 4.89 -38.62 -13.35
CA LEU A 78 5.14 -39.72 -12.43
C LEU A 78 3.86 -40.48 -12.05
N SER A 79 2.76 -39.77 -11.75
CA SER A 79 1.44 -40.40 -11.48
C SER A 79 0.99 -41.25 -12.66
N ASN A 80 1.08 -40.70 -13.88
CA ASN A 80 0.72 -41.39 -15.11
C ASN A 80 1.60 -42.64 -15.35
N LEU A 81 2.90 -42.57 -15.03
CA LEU A 81 3.80 -43.71 -15.14
C LEU A 81 3.44 -44.81 -14.14
N HIS A 82 3.02 -44.43 -12.94
CA HIS A 82 2.68 -45.36 -11.86
C HIS A 82 1.21 -45.83 -11.89
N GLY A 83 0.40 -45.32 -12.83
CA GLY A 83 -1.00 -45.70 -13.02
C GLY A 83 -1.94 -45.26 -11.88
N LEU A 84 -1.58 -44.20 -11.16
CA LEU A 84 -2.39 -43.55 -10.12
C LEU A 84 -3.23 -42.41 -10.70
#